data_AF-A0A662MA53-F1
#
_entry.id   AF-A0A662MA53-F1
#
_cell.length_a   1.000
_cell.length_b   1.000
_cell.length_c   1.000
_cell.angle_alpha   90.00
_cell.angle_beta   90.00
_cell.angle_gamma   90.00
#
_symmetry.space_group_name_H-M   'P 1'
#
loop_
_entity.id
_entity.type
_entity.pdbx_description
1 polymer ?
#
loop_
_entity_poly.entity_id
_entity_poly.type
_entity_poly.pdbx_seq_one_letter_code
_entity_poly.pdbx_strand_id
1 'polypeptide(L)'
;MMEFYAELLHGLLVTLEITILSFLGGFILGTLLAIARSYGGPISKAISIAYIELIRGTPMLLQLYIIAFGLPMIIRKYYPQFVLNVFWGAVLGMMLNSAAYQAEYLRGAFKAIESGQIEAALSLGMSKWQVIRHIILP
;
A
#
# COMPACT_ATOMS: atom_id res chain seq x y z
N MET A 1 1.37 2.55 39.60
CA MET A 1 1.12 3.45 38.44
C MET A 1 2.41 3.78 37.70
N MET A 2 3.52 4.13 38.38
CA MET A 2 4.82 4.40 37.72
C MET A 2 5.49 3.18 37.06
N GLU A 3 5.16 1.96 37.48
CA GLU A 3 5.79 0.72 36.97
C GLU A 3 5.45 0.40 35.49
N PHE A 4 4.30 0.84 34.98
CA PHE A 4 3.88 0.55 33.60
C PHE A 4 4.37 1.56 32.55
N TYR A 5 4.97 2.69 32.98
CA TYR A 5 5.35 3.76 32.05
C TYR A 5 6.37 3.30 31.01
N ALA A 6 7.33 2.47 31.40
CA ALA A 6 8.35 1.95 30.49
C ALA A 6 7.73 1.03 29.43
N GLU A 7 6.82 0.15 29.82
CA GLU A 7 6.12 -0.76 28.90
C GLU A 7 5.18 -0.01 27.95
N LEU A 8 4.45 0.99 28.45
CA LEU A 8 3.59 1.84 27.63
C LEU A 8 4.40 2.67 26.62
N LEU A 9 5.53 3.22 27.04
CA LEU A 9 6.42 3.95 26.14
C LEU A 9 7.01 3.02 25.08
N HIS A 10 7.40 1.80 25.45
CA HIS A 10 7.88 0.81 24.50
C HIS A 10 6.78 0.43 23.49
N GLY A 11 5.57 0.14 23.94
CA GLY A 11 4.43 -0.17 23.08
C GLY A 11 4.07 0.98 22.13
N LEU A 12 4.15 2.23 22.61
CA LEU A 12 3.99 3.43 21.79
C LEU A 12 5.06 3.48 20.68
N LEU A 13 6.33 3.27 21.01
CA LEU A 13 7.42 3.29 20.03
C LEU A 13 7.23 2.19 18.98
N VAL A 14 6.92 0.96 19.39
CA VAL A 14 6.63 -0.14 18.46
C VAL A 14 5.43 0.18 17.55
N THR A 15 4.38 0.80 18.09
CA THR A 15 3.22 1.21 17.29
C THR A 15 3.59 2.26 16.25
N LEU A 16 4.41 3.24 16.63
CA LEU A 16 4.90 4.27 15.72
C LEU A 16 5.78 3.67 14.62
N GLU A 17 6.69 2.75 14.98
CA GLU A 17 7.55 2.05 14.01
C GLU A 17 6.72 1.26 12.99
N ILE A 18 5.77 0.44 13.44
CA ILE A 18 4.92 -0.33 12.54
C ILE A 18 4.12 0.62 11.64
N THR A 19 3.52 1.66 12.24
CA THR A 19 2.69 2.62 11.50
C THR A 19 3.49 3.34 10.42
N ILE A 20 4.68 3.86 10.75
CA ILE A 20 5.52 4.60 9.80
C ILE A 20 6.00 3.69 8.68
N LEU A 21 6.52 2.50 9.00
CA LEU A 21 7.03 1.57 7.99
C LEU A 21 5.91 1.08 7.05
N SER A 22 4.77 0.71 7.61
CA SER A 22 3.61 0.28 6.83
C SER A 22 3.01 1.40 6.00
N PHE A 23 2.93 2.62 6.54
CA PHE A 23 2.42 3.78 5.83
C PHE A 23 3.32 4.15 4.65
N LEU A 24 4.64 4.23 4.85
CA LEU A 24 5.58 4.61 3.79
C LEU A 24 5.62 3.57 2.67
N GLY A 25 5.73 2.28 3.02
CA GLY A 25 5.67 1.22 2.02
C GLY A 25 4.30 1.16 1.33
N GLY A 26 3.22 1.39 2.10
CA GLY A 26 1.86 1.46 1.61
C GLY A 26 1.65 2.63 0.65
N PHE A 27 2.25 3.79 0.92
CA PHE A 27 2.17 4.97 0.06
C PHE A 27 2.89 4.75 -1.26
N ILE A 28 4.09 4.16 -1.24
CA ILE A 28 4.83 3.81 -2.45
C ILE A 28 4.01 2.84 -3.30
N LEU A 29 3.57 1.72 -2.71
CA LEU A 29 2.80 0.70 -3.44
C LEU A 29 1.43 1.24 -3.88
N GLY A 30 0.74 1.98 -3.02
CA GLY A 30 -0.55 2.58 -3.30
C GLY A 30 -0.50 3.59 -4.43
N THR A 31 0.56 4.41 -4.51
CA THR A 31 0.80 5.32 -5.64
C THR A 31 0.99 4.55 -6.94
N LEU A 32 1.82 3.50 -6.94
CA LEU A 32 2.03 2.66 -8.12
C LEU A 32 0.71 2.00 -8.58
N LEU A 33 -0.09 1.47 -7.67
CA LEU A 33 -1.39 0.88 -7.95
C LEU A 33 -2.40 1.91 -8.49
N ALA A 34 -2.43 3.12 -7.92
CA ALA A 34 -3.30 4.20 -8.38
C ALA A 34 -2.95 4.63 -9.81
N ILE A 35 -1.67 4.81 -10.12
CA ILE A 35 -1.19 5.13 -11.47
C ILE A 35 -1.54 3.98 -12.43
N ALA A 36 -1.22 2.74 -12.07
CA ALA A 36 -1.47 1.57 -12.90
C ALA A 36 -2.97 1.35 -13.20
N ARG A 37 -3.84 1.63 -12.22
CA ARG A 37 -5.31 1.58 -12.38
C ARG A 37 -5.85 2.72 -13.25
N SER A 38 -5.27 3.92 -13.15
CA SER A 38 -5.80 5.13 -13.79
C SER A 38 -5.26 5.36 -15.19
N TYR A 39 -3.96 5.12 -15.39
CA TYR A 39 -3.23 5.48 -16.60
C TYR A 39 -2.46 4.31 -17.23
N GLY A 40 -2.44 3.14 -16.58
CA GLY A 40 -1.78 1.94 -17.09
C GLY A 40 -2.53 1.25 -18.23
N GLY A 41 -1.92 0.19 -18.78
CA GLY A 41 -2.55 -0.68 -19.78
C GLY A 41 -3.65 -1.58 -19.21
N PRO A 42 -4.37 -2.34 -20.06
CA PRO A 42 -5.49 -3.17 -19.61
C PRO A 42 -5.09 -4.21 -18.55
N ILE A 43 -3.92 -4.82 -18.69
CA ILE A 43 -3.41 -5.83 -17.75
C ILE A 43 -3.05 -5.20 -16.39
N SER A 44 -2.25 -4.13 -16.39
CA SER A 44 -1.85 -3.46 -15.14
C SER A 44 -3.05 -2.89 -14.39
N LYS A 45 -4.04 -2.38 -15.14
CA LYS A 45 -5.30 -1.91 -14.58
C LYS A 45 -6.10 -3.05 -13.95
N ALA A 46 -6.24 -4.17 -14.64
CA ALA A 46 -6.96 -5.34 -14.12
C ALA A 46 -6.31 -5.90 -12.85
N ILE A 47 -4.98 -6.04 -12.83
CA ILE A 47 -4.23 -6.49 -11.64
C ILE A 47 -4.44 -5.52 -10.48
N SER A 48 -4.32 -4.21 -10.73
CA SER A 48 -4.49 -3.19 -9.69
C SER A 48 -5.90 -3.18 -9.12
N ILE A 49 -6.93 -3.33 -9.97
CA ILE A 49 -8.32 -3.47 -9.52
C ILE A 49 -8.47 -4.72 -8.67
N ALA A 50 -8.04 -5.89 -9.16
CA ALA A 50 -8.17 -7.15 -8.43
C ALA A 50 -7.51 -7.09 -7.04
N TYR A 51 -6.29 -6.55 -6.95
CA TYR A 51 -5.60 -6.33 -5.68
C TYR A 51 -6.39 -5.40 -4.74
N ILE A 52 -6.78 -4.22 -5.22
CA ILE A 52 -7.46 -3.21 -4.40
C ILE A 52 -8.79 -3.75 -3.87
N GLU A 53 -9.61 -4.35 -4.74
CA GLU A 53 -10.92 -4.86 -4.34
C GLU A 53 -10.79 -6.06 -3.38
N LEU A 54 -9.82 -6.97 -3.59
CA LEU A 54 -9.57 -8.09 -2.70
C LEU A 54 -9.14 -7.62 -1.30
N ILE A 55 -8.19 -6.69 -1.23
CA ILE A 55 -7.64 -6.21 0.04
C ILE A 55 -8.65 -5.36 0.81
N ARG A 56 -9.41 -4.49 0.12
CA ARG A 56 -10.47 -3.69 0.78
C ARG A 56 -11.72 -4.51 1.11
N GLY A 57 -11.95 -5.61 0.39
CA GLY A 57 -13.05 -6.52 0.61
C GLY A 57 -12.79 -7.61 1.66
N THR A 58 -11.58 -7.69 2.22
CA THR A 58 -11.22 -8.70 3.24
C THR A 58 -10.85 -8.04 4.57
N PRO A 59 -11.20 -8.65 5.73
CA PRO A 59 -10.84 -8.10 7.02
C PRO A 59 -9.33 -7.96 7.20
N MET A 60 -8.86 -6.80 7.67
CA MET A 60 -7.43 -6.56 7.94
C MET A 60 -6.87 -7.58 8.94
N LEU A 61 -7.65 -7.97 9.95
CA LEU A 61 -7.25 -8.99 10.90
C LEU A 61 -6.93 -10.33 10.21
N LEU A 62 -7.76 -10.75 9.26
CA LEU A 62 -7.52 -11.96 8.49
C LEU A 62 -6.22 -11.86 7.68
N GLN A 63 -5.97 -10.71 7.05
CA GLN A 63 -4.73 -10.47 6.30
C GLN A 63 -3.49 -10.60 7.20
N LEU A 64 -3.54 -10.03 8.42
CA LEU A 64 -2.47 -10.14 9.41
C LEU A 64 -2.23 -11.59 9.82
N TYR A 65 -3.29 -12.36 10.09
CA TYR A 65 -3.14 -13.78 10.43
C TYR A 65 -2.54 -14.60 9.30
N ILE A 66 -3.00 -14.38 8.06
CA ILE A 66 -2.46 -15.08 6.89
C ILE A 66 -0.98 -14.75 6.72
N ILE A 67 -0.59 -13.49 6.85
CA ILE A 67 0.80 -13.08 6.60
C ILE A 67 1.74 -13.50 7.74
N ALA A 68 1.34 -13.27 8.99
CA ALA A 68 2.18 -13.54 10.16
C ALA A 68 2.27 -15.03 10.51
N PHE A 69 1.24 -15.83 10.18
CA PHE A 69 1.17 -17.23 10.61
C PHE A 69 0.86 -18.21 9.46
N GLY A 70 -0.13 -17.91 8.63
CA GLY A 70 -0.58 -18.80 7.56
C GLY A 70 0.49 -19.08 6.49
N LEU A 71 1.08 -18.03 5.93
CA LEU A 71 2.13 -18.12 4.93
C LEU A 71 3.40 -18.78 5.49
N PRO A 72 3.95 -18.37 6.66
CA PRO A 72 5.08 -19.06 7.27
C PRO A 72 4.82 -20.55 7.51
N MET A 73 3.61 -20.94 7.92
CA MET A 73 3.24 -22.35 8.10
C MET A 73 3.34 -23.14 6.78
N ILE A 74 2.85 -22.58 5.67
CA ILE A 74 2.93 -23.21 4.34
C ILE A 74 4.39 -23.26 3.87
N ILE A 75 5.14 -22.16 4.01
CA ILE A 75 6.54 -22.06 3.58
C ILE A 75 7.40 -23.07 4.34
N ARG A 76 7.17 -23.25 5.65
CA ARG A 76 7.90 -24.22 6.49
C ARG A 76 7.75 -25.67 6.05
N LYS A 77 6.68 -26.02 5.32
CA LYS A 77 6.54 -27.35 4.72
C LYS A 77 7.66 -27.67 3.72
N TYR A 78 8.18 -26.66 3.04
CA TYR A 78 9.25 -26.78 2.05
C TYR A 78 10.60 -26.27 2.59
N TYR A 79 10.57 -25.30 3.50
CA TYR A 79 11.74 -24.67 4.11
C TYR A 79 11.60 -24.64 5.63
N PRO A 80 11.88 -25.76 6.34
CA PRO A 80 11.58 -25.90 7.77
C PRO A 80 12.21 -24.83 8.68
N GLN A 81 13.33 -24.25 8.25
CA GLN A 81 14.07 -23.22 9.00
C GLN A 81 13.52 -21.80 8.78
N PHE A 82 12.51 -21.62 7.92
CA PHE A 82 11.95 -20.30 7.66
C PHE A 82 11.23 -19.75 8.90
N VAL A 83 11.62 -18.57 9.35
CA VAL A 83 10.97 -17.85 10.45
C VAL A 83 10.67 -16.44 10.00
N LEU A 84 9.40 -16.07 10.03
CA LEU A 84 8.99 -14.68 9.88
C LEU A 84 8.81 -14.08 11.27
N ASN A 85 9.52 -12.99 11.54
CA ASN A 85 9.33 -12.21 12.76
C ASN A 85 7.92 -11.58 12.74
N VAL A 86 7.17 -11.70 13.85
CA VAL A 86 5.80 -11.19 13.97
C VAL A 86 5.72 -9.68 13.72
N PHE A 87 6.71 -8.91 14.15
CA PHE A 87 6.82 -7.48 13.84
C PHE A 87 6.80 -7.24 12.33
N TRP A 88 7.65 -7.94 11.58
CA TRP A 88 7.69 -7.83 10.12
C TRP A 88 6.42 -8.37 9.46
N GLY A 89 5.79 -9.41 10.02
CA GLY A 89 4.48 -9.88 9.58
C GLY A 89 3.40 -8.80 9.73
N ALA A 90 3.39 -8.09 10.86
CA ALA A 90 2.48 -6.96 11.09
C ALA A 90 2.76 -5.80 10.14
N VAL A 91 4.03 -5.42 9.97
CA VAL A 91 4.44 -4.36 9.03
C VAL A 91 3.98 -4.69 7.62
N LEU A 92 4.22 -5.90 7.12
CA LEU A 92 3.83 -6.32 5.78
C LEU A 92 2.31 -6.37 5.61
N GLY A 93 1.58 -6.93 6.58
CA GLY A 93 0.12 -7.00 6.51
C GLY A 93 -0.54 -5.63 6.53
N MET A 94 -0.09 -4.74 7.43
CA MET A 94 -0.58 -3.36 7.47
C MET A 94 -0.14 -2.56 6.24
N MET A 95 1.06 -2.80 5.70
CA MET A 95 1.55 -2.14 4.48
C MET A 95 0.67 -2.48 3.27
N LEU A 96 0.37 -3.76 3.06
CA LEU A 96 -0.48 -4.21 1.96
C LEU A 96 -1.91 -3.68 2.11
N ASN A 97 -2.46 -3.71 3.33
CA ASN A 97 -3.76 -3.12 3.59
C ASN A 97 -3.76 -1.62 3.27
N SER A 98 -2.79 -0.89 3.83
CA SER A 98 -2.63 0.55 3.64
C SER A 98 -2.48 0.92 2.16
N ALA A 99 -1.71 0.16 1.39
CA ALA A 99 -1.54 0.40 -0.05
C ALA A 99 -2.86 0.40 -0.82
N ALA A 100 -3.78 -0.52 -0.53
CA ALA A 100 -5.05 -0.60 -1.22
C ALA A 100 -5.97 0.60 -0.91
N TYR A 101 -6.01 1.05 0.34
CA TYR A 101 -6.78 2.24 0.73
C TYR A 101 -6.16 3.52 0.18
N GLN A 102 -4.83 3.66 0.30
CA GLN A 102 -4.11 4.81 -0.24
C GLN A 102 -4.22 4.91 -1.77
N ALA A 103 -4.23 3.79 -2.49
CA ALA A 103 -4.45 3.78 -3.92
C ALA A 103 -5.81 4.39 -4.30
N GLU A 104 -6.86 4.16 -3.51
CA GLU A 104 -8.19 4.71 -3.77
C GLU A 104 -8.30 6.18 -3.38
N TYR A 105 -7.62 6.62 -2.31
CA TYR A 105 -7.50 8.05 -1.98
C TYR A 105 -6.81 8.80 -3.12
N LEU A 106 -5.67 8.30 -3.59
CA LEU A 106 -4.92 8.89 -4.70
C LEU A 106 -5.71 8.85 -6.01
N ARG A 107 -6.43 7.76 -6.31
CA ARG A 107 -7.33 7.72 -7.47
C ARG A 107 -8.43 8.76 -7.37
N GLY A 108 -8.94 9.02 -6.16
CA GLY A 108 -9.87 10.13 -5.90
C GLY A 108 -9.24 11.48 -6.22
N ALA A 109 -8.01 11.72 -5.74
CA ALA A 109 -7.26 12.94 -6.00
C ALA A 109 -6.96 13.13 -7.50
N PHE A 110 -6.49 12.09 -8.20
CA PHE A 110 -6.22 12.15 -9.65
C PHE A 110 -7.46 12.52 -10.46
N LYS A 111 -8.65 12.04 -10.05
CA LYS A 111 -9.92 12.38 -10.69
C LYS A 111 -10.39 13.81 -10.43
N ALA A 112 -9.88 14.45 -9.38
CA ALA A 112 -10.21 15.84 -9.06
C ALA A 112 -9.44 16.85 -9.92
N ILE A 113 -8.38 16.42 -10.62
CA ILE A 113 -7.61 17.24 -11.54
C ILE A 113 -8.46 17.56 -12.78
N GLU A 114 -8.55 18.84 -13.13
CA GLU A 114 -9.30 19.30 -14.30
C GLU A 114 -8.72 18.72 -15.59
N SER A 115 -9.59 18.21 -16.47
CA SER A 115 -9.16 17.60 -17.74
C SER A 115 -8.40 18.60 -18.63
N GLY A 116 -8.73 19.89 -18.53
CA GLY A 116 -8.03 20.96 -19.25
C GLY A 116 -6.53 21.02 -18.99
N GLN A 117 -6.07 20.71 -17.77
CA GLN A 117 -4.63 20.65 -17.48
C GLN A 117 -3.93 19.50 -18.22
N ILE A 118 -4.61 18.35 -18.28
CA ILE A 118 -4.11 17.17 -18.98
C ILE A 118 -4.11 17.40 -20.49
N GLU A 119 -5.21 17.96 -21.04
CA GLU A 119 -5.35 18.29 -22.45
C GLU A 119 -4.32 19.32 -22.91
N ALA A 120 -4.13 20.41 -22.15
CA ALA A 120 -3.13 21.44 -22.46
C ALA A 120 -1.71 20.85 -22.51
N ALA A 121 -1.36 19.99 -21.55
CA ALA A 121 -0.06 19.34 -21.50
C ALA A 121 0.20 18.43 -22.71
N LEU A 122 -0.81 17.65 -23.11
CA LEU A 122 -0.73 16.80 -24.30
C LEU A 122 -0.62 17.65 -25.58
N SER A 123 -1.34 18.77 -25.68
CA SER A 123 -1.23 19.72 -26.80
C SER A 123 0.14 20.39 -26.91
N LEU A 124 0.85 20.56 -25.79
CA LEU A 124 2.23 21.04 -25.74
C LEU A 124 3.27 19.94 -26.06
N GLY A 125 2.82 18.74 -26.46
CA GLY A 125 3.71 17.64 -26.86
C GLY A 125 4.26 16.80 -25.71
N MET A 126 3.73 16.94 -24.49
CA MET A 126 4.14 16.08 -23.37
C MET A 126 3.66 14.64 -23.60
N SER A 127 4.54 13.68 -23.35
CA SER A 127 4.17 12.27 -23.27
C SER A 127 3.30 11.98 -22.04
N LYS A 128 2.53 10.88 -22.07
CA LYS A 128 1.70 10.46 -20.92
C LYS A 128 2.50 10.36 -19.61
N TRP A 129 3.74 9.88 -19.66
CA TRP A 129 4.60 9.80 -18.48
C TRP A 129 5.03 11.17 -17.96
N GLN A 130 5.27 12.13 -18.85
CA GLN A 130 5.56 13.51 -18.44
C GLN A 130 4.35 14.16 -17.78
N VAL A 131 3.13 13.94 -18.31
CA VAL A 131 1.88 14.42 -17.69
C VAL A 131 1.72 13.81 -16.29
N ILE A 132 1.90 12.49 -16.15
CA ILE A 132 1.81 11.82 -14.84
C ILE A 132 2.79 12.43 -13.84
N ARG A 133 4.05 12.58 -14.23
CA ARG A 133 5.12 13.01 -13.32
C ARG A 133 5.04 14.50 -12.93
N HIS A 134 4.64 15.37 -13.84
CA HIS A 134 4.74 16.83 -13.64
C HIS A 134 3.40 17.52 -13.38
N ILE A 135 2.27 16.82 -13.57
CA ILE A 135 0.93 17.39 -13.42
C ILE A 135 0.08 16.56 -12.46
N ILE A 136 0.12 15.22 -12.57
CA ILE A 136 -0.77 14.36 -11.77
C ILE A 136 -0.20 14.06 -10.37
N LEU A 137 1.12 13.86 -10.27
CA LEU A 137 1.77 13.46 -9.02
C LEU A 137 2.11 14.59 -8.04
N PRO A 138 2.56 15.78 -8.48
CA PRO A 138 2.77 16.92 -7.59
C PRO A 138 1.45 17.44 -7.00
#